data_AF-A0A0D1YNS6-F1
#
_entry.id   AF-A0A0D1YNS6-F1
#
_cell.length_a   1.000
_cell.length_b   1.000
_cell.length_c   1.000
_cell.angle_alpha   90.00
_cell.angle_beta   90.00
_cell.angle_gamma   90.00
#
_symmetry.space_group_name_H-M   'P 1'
#
loop_
_entity.id
_entity.type
_entity.pdbx_description
1 polymer ?
#
loop_
_entity_poly.entity_id
_entity_poly.type
_entity_poly.pdbx_seq_one_letter_code
_entity_poly.pdbx_strand_id
1 'polypeptide(L)'
;MTSLAIDPFEGWNPHAKQIEVMESTARNVVMNCGRRGGKTNVGARKFFDNILADIESGKGLPYKPPKNRKKIKKPKARLEYWCVAPDYNMSEIQQEELSLVIPEDMIEDWNASGNFIWLKGYVLIRFKSADNPKKLVGRGLDGVWLDEASKMKPETWSGYLAYALADKGGWTIWTTTPEGINWFAEDIVLKGQFIDAGLEEDRYENDPEWRNFYWTSVDNPIPELQKNIKRMIETYPERYVKREIYAKFNVFHGQVYEEFDRNVHLVDIEPIDLKRRLFQVTYPDGTVREVMFKRYIGGLDHGWNDPAVLLVIGCTDEDYYIIEERYASQINVLVVDNTGNLEDCLVKRYKELHEKYPMNEIWADPSGTEYIATYRRYGLPVIPADNTIGPGIRHVSSLYKVKEDTKRPNLYISRSLRNTIKETENYRYKDNKDGGSKEEPEDKENHTQDSKRYALYNDYHRQRKARAREERKKKGRRNLY
;
A
#
# COMPACT_ATOMS: atom_id res chain seq x y z
N MET A 1 30.61 -29.10 26.12
CA MET A 1 30.11 -29.46 24.78
C MET A 1 31.24 -29.14 23.83
N THR A 2 31.70 -30.11 23.07
CA THR A 2 32.55 -29.87 21.90
C THR A 2 31.86 -28.82 21.03
N SER A 3 32.58 -27.76 20.63
CA SER A 3 32.06 -26.79 19.66
C SER A 3 31.68 -27.56 18.40
N LEU A 4 30.40 -27.66 18.11
CA LEU A 4 29.93 -28.14 16.83
C LEU A 4 30.29 -27.05 15.83
N ALA A 5 31.46 -27.17 15.20
CA ALA A 5 31.88 -26.29 14.11
C ALA A 5 31.01 -26.63 12.90
N ILE A 6 29.79 -26.12 12.88
CA ILE A 6 28.86 -26.22 11.76
C ILE A 6 29.23 -25.09 10.81
N ASP A 7 29.67 -25.42 9.60
CA ASP A 7 29.87 -24.44 8.55
C ASP A 7 28.50 -24.02 8.00
N PRO A 8 28.06 -22.76 8.19
CA PRO A 8 26.75 -22.30 7.70
C PRO A 8 26.63 -22.35 6.17
N PHE A 9 27.75 -22.53 5.44
CA PHE A 9 27.82 -22.61 3.99
C PHE A 9 27.92 -24.05 3.44
N GLU A 10 27.97 -25.07 4.30
CA GLU A 10 28.08 -26.46 3.85
C GLU A 10 26.91 -26.83 2.92
N GLY A 11 27.23 -27.33 1.72
CA GLY A 11 26.25 -27.73 0.72
C GLY A 11 25.45 -26.57 0.08
N TRP A 12 25.83 -25.31 0.31
CA TRP A 12 25.16 -24.14 -0.20
C TRP A 12 26.13 -23.19 -0.91
N ASN A 13 25.76 -22.70 -2.09
CA ASN A 13 26.55 -21.71 -2.84
C ASN A 13 25.83 -20.35 -2.83
N PRO A 14 26.01 -19.53 -1.78
CA PRO A 14 25.35 -18.23 -1.68
C PRO A 14 25.90 -17.22 -2.68
N HIS A 15 25.07 -16.27 -3.10
CA HIS A 15 25.55 -15.07 -3.77
C HIS A 15 26.05 -14.02 -2.76
N ALA A 16 26.82 -13.03 -3.21
CA ALA A 16 27.46 -12.02 -2.36
C ALA A 16 26.52 -11.41 -1.30
N LYS A 17 25.33 -10.98 -1.70
CA LYS A 17 24.35 -10.38 -0.78
C LYS A 17 23.80 -11.36 0.28
N GLN A 18 23.77 -12.67 0.01
CA GLN A 18 23.41 -13.68 1.01
C GLN A 18 24.54 -13.88 2.03
N ILE A 19 25.80 -13.77 1.59
CA ILE A 19 26.96 -13.79 2.48
C ILE A 19 26.91 -12.59 3.43
N GLU A 20 26.62 -11.40 2.93
CA GLU A 20 26.48 -10.18 3.75
C GLU A 20 25.41 -10.33 4.85
N VAL A 21 24.32 -11.04 4.58
CA VAL A 21 23.28 -11.36 5.58
C VAL A 21 23.84 -12.28 6.67
N MET A 22 24.56 -13.33 6.29
CA MET A 22 25.15 -14.28 7.23
C MET A 22 26.20 -13.61 8.13
N GLU A 23 27.02 -12.73 7.58
CA GLU A 23 28.04 -11.96 8.31
C GLU A 23 27.47 -10.87 9.23
N SER A 24 26.20 -10.51 9.07
CA SER A 24 25.56 -9.48 9.88
C SER A 24 25.39 -9.92 11.34
N THR A 25 25.81 -9.05 12.26
CA THR A 25 25.56 -9.19 13.70
C THR A 25 24.45 -8.26 14.21
N ALA A 26 23.74 -7.57 13.30
CA ALA A 26 22.66 -6.65 13.68
C ALA A 26 21.53 -7.41 14.38
N ARG A 27 20.90 -6.75 15.37
CA ARG A 27 19.81 -7.34 16.13
C ARG A 27 18.56 -7.59 15.27
N ASN A 28 18.28 -6.69 14.34
CA ASN A 28 17.13 -6.79 13.43
C ASN A 28 17.63 -6.83 11.99
N VAL A 29 17.46 -7.98 11.33
CA VAL A 29 17.90 -8.21 9.95
C VAL A 29 16.69 -8.17 9.03
N VAL A 30 16.64 -7.19 8.13
CA VAL A 30 15.49 -6.94 7.25
C VAL A 30 15.86 -7.22 5.80
N MET A 31 15.32 -8.29 5.22
CA MET A 31 15.60 -8.71 3.85
C MET A 31 14.41 -8.40 2.94
N ASN A 32 14.56 -7.35 2.13
CA ASN A 32 13.61 -7.00 1.08
C ASN A 32 14.09 -7.54 -0.28
N CYS A 33 13.45 -8.59 -0.79
CA CYS A 33 14.01 -9.35 -1.90
C CYS A 33 13.00 -9.70 -2.99
N GLY A 34 13.50 -9.81 -4.23
CA GLY A 34 12.71 -10.31 -5.35
C GLY A 34 12.29 -11.77 -5.15
N ARG A 35 11.19 -12.18 -5.78
CA ARG A 35 10.76 -13.58 -5.81
C ARG A 35 11.86 -14.46 -6.38
N ARG A 36 12.01 -15.67 -5.84
CA ARG A 36 13.12 -16.57 -6.21
C ARG A 36 14.52 -15.98 -6.00
N GLY A 37 14.66 -14.89 -5.24
CA GLY A 37 15.96 -14.36 -4.81
C GLY A 37 16.65 -15.21 -3.73
N GLY A 38 16.06 -16.31 -3.26
CA GLY A 38 16.67 -17.17 -2.24
C GLY A 38 16.60 -16.61 -0.81
N LYS A 39 15.68 -15.67 -0.55
CA LYS A 39 15.49 -15.02 0.77
C LYS A 39 15.11 -15.99 1.89
N THR A 40 14.22 -16.95 1.62
CA THR A 40 13.73 -17.87 2.66
C THR A 40 14.82 -18.85 3.08
N ASN A 41 15.64 -19.32 2.14
CA ASN A 41 16.78 -20.19 2.41
C ASN A 41 17.84 -19.50 3.30
N VAL A 42 18.29 -18.29 2.93
CA VAL A 42 19.23 -17.53 3.79
C VAL A 42 18.58 -17.12 5.12
N GLY A 43 17.26 -16.87 5.14
CA GLY A 43 16.50 -16.62 6.37
C GLY A 43 16.56 -17.79 7.34
N ALA A 44 16.36 -19.03 6.86
CA ALA A 44 16.47 -20.24 7.69
C ALA A 44 17.89 -20.44 8.22
N ARG A 45 18.91 -20.22 7.37
CA ARG A 45 20.32 -20.31 7.76
C ARG A 45 20.70 -19.27 8.81
N LYS A 46 20.33 -18.00 8.58
CA LYS A 46 20.60 -16.93 9.54
C LYS A 46 19.85 -17.12 10.85
N PHE A 47 18.63 -17.65 10.79
CA PHE A 47 17.84 -17.98 11.97
C PHE A 47 18.54 -19.05 12.81
N PHE A 48 19.02 -20.12 12.19
CA PHE A 48 19.73 -21.17 12.91
C PHE A 48 21.11 -20.72 13.40
N ASP A 49 21.85 -19.95 12.61
CA ASP A 49 23.13 -19.32 12.99
C ASP A 49 22.98 -18.46 14.27
N ASN A 50 21.96 -17.61 14.33
CA ASN A 50 21.69 -16.82 15.53
C ASN A 50 21.30 -17.69 16.75
N ILE A 51 20.61 -18.82 16.54
CA ILE A 51 20.33 -19.78 17.62
C ILE A 51 21.62 -20.41 18.13
N LEU A 52 22.54 -20.79 17.24
CA LEU A 52 23.85 -21.33 17.64
C LEU A 52 24.65 -20.30 18.44
N ALA A 53 24.70 -19.05 17.98
CA ALA A 53 25.36 -17.96 18.71
C ALA A 53 24.77 -17.73 20.12
N ASP A 54 23.44 -17.79 20.25
CA ASP A 54 22.75 -17.73 21.55
C ASP A 54 23.08 -18.95 22.44
N ILE A 55 23.23 -20.15 21.87
CA ILE A 55 23.65 -21.35 22.61
C ILE A 55 25.09 -21.22 23.09
N GLU A 56 26.01 -20.82 22.21
CA GLU A 56 27.45 -20.69 22.47
C GLU A 56 27.77 -19.61 23.50
N SER A 57 27.06 -18.48 23.44
CA SER A 57 27.16 -17.42 24.46
C SER A 57 26.61 -17.83 25.84
N GLY A 58 25.95 -18.99 25.93
CA GLY A 58 25.35 -19.47 27.18
C GLY A 58 24.07 -18.75 27.56
N LYS A 59 23.37 -18.11 26.61
CA LYS A 59 22.14 -17.34 26.87
C LYS A 59 21.10 -18.18 27.63
N GLY A 60 20.44 -17.57 28.60
CA GLY A 60 19.44 -18.25 29.44
C GLY A 60 20.01 -19.26 30.44
N LEU A 61 21.34 -19.32 30.64
CA LEU A 61 21.96 -20.03 31.76
C LEU A 61 22.12 -19.13 33.00
N PRO A 62 22.07 -19.69 34.22
CA PRO A 62 21.83 -21.10 34.53
C PRO A 62 20.35 -21.50 34.33
N TYR A 63 20.13 -22.65 33.70
CA TYR A 63 18.79 -23.18 33.45
C TYR A 63 18.49 -24.39 34.34
N LYS A 64 17.31 -24.40 34.97
CA LYS A 64 16.84 -25.51 35.82
C LYS A 64 15.74 -26.29 35.10
N PRO A 65 16.05 -27.49 34.56
CA PRO A 65 15.07 -28.45 34.05
C PRO A 65 13.83 -28.64 34.93
N PRO A 66 12.62 -28.76 34.36
CA PRO A 66 11.43 -29.15 35.11
C PRO A 66 11.60 -30.52 35.77
N LYS A 67 11.34 -30.61 37.09
CA LYS A 67 11.55 -31.82 37.90
C LYS A 67 10.68 -33.02 37.49
N ASN A 68 9.47 -32.78 36.95
CA ASN A 68 8.47 -33.82 36.69
C ASN A 68 8.08 -33.89 35.20
N ARG A 69 9.02 -34.23 34.31
CA ARG A 69 8.79 -34.29 32.84
C ARG A 69 7.55 -35.12 32.46
N LYS A 70 7.30 -36.26 33.13
CA LYS A 70 6.16 -37.16 32.84
C LYS A 70 4.77 -36.57 33.17
N LYS A 71 4.69 -35.48 33.96
CA LYS A 71 3.40 -34.85 34.35
C LYS A 71 3.12 -33.52 33.65
N ILE A 72 4.07 -33.01 32.87
CA ILE A 72 3.97 -31.69 32.22
C ILE A 72 3.85 -31.90 30.71
N LYS A 73 2.73 -31.47 30.12
CA LYS A 73 2.49 -31.56 28.66
C LYS A 73 3.46 -30.70 27.83
N LYS A 74 4.02 -29.63 28.40
CA LYS A 74 4.89 -28.66 27.71
C LYS A 74 5.98 -28.14 28.67
N PRO A 75 7.21 -28.67 28.63
CA PRO A 75 8.28 -28.14 29.48
C PRO A 75 8.57 -26.68 29.15
N LYS A 76 9.00 -25.89 30.15
CA LYS A 76 9.44 -24.51 29.94
C LYS A 76 10.75 -24.55 29.14
N ALA A 77 10.84 -23.88 28.00
CA ALA A 77 12.09 -23.83 27.25
C ALA A 77 13.13 -22.97 27.99
N ARG A 78 14.42 -23.25 27.76
CA ARG A 78 15.53 -22.34 28.12
C ARG A 78 15.54 -21.16 27.16
N LEU A 79 15.54 -21.46 25.86
CA LEU A 79 15.45 -20.50 24.77
C LEU A 79 14.22 -20.83 23.92
N GLU A 80 13.42 -19.82 23.56
CA GLU A 80 12.22 -20.00 22.73
C GLU A 80 12.25 -19.03 21.54
N TYR A 81 12.17 -19.59 20.33
CA TYR A 81 12.21 -18.88 19.06
C TYR A 81 10.98 -19.20 18.23
N TRP A 82 10.44 -18.22 17.51
CA TRP A 82 9.29 -18.44 16.64
C TRP A 82 9.64 -18.17 15.17
N CYS A 83 9.19 -19.07 14.29
CA CYS A 83 9.04 -18.83 12.86
C CYS A 83 7.58 -18.45 12.63
N VAL A 84 7.34 -17.27 12.08
CA VAL A 84 6.01 -16.71 11.85
C VAL A 84 5.83 -16.50 10.35
N ALA A 85 4.77 -17.08 9.80
CA ALA A 85 4.33 -16.86 8.42
C ALA A 85 2.91 -16.26 8.39
N PRO A 86 2.44 -15.69 7.27
CA PRO A 86 1.10 -15.09 7.19
C PRO A 86 0.02 -16.11 7.55
N ASP A 87 0.10 -17.33 7.00
CA ASP A 87 -0.78 -18.45 7.32
C ASP A 87 0.03 -19.73 7.62
N TYR A 88 -0.66 -20.80 8.05
CA TYR A 88 0.01 -22.06 8.38
C TYR A 88 0.58 -22.78 7.15
N ASN A 89 -0.03 -22.66 5.97
CA ASN A 89 0.47 -23.30 4.76
C ASN A 89 1.82 -22.68 4.36
N MET A 90 1.94 -21.36 4.48
CA MET A 90 3.21 -20.66 4.25
C MET A 90 4.28 -21.02 5.28
N SER A 91 3.89 -21.42 6.50
CA SER A 91 4.86 -21.88 7.52
C SER A 91 5.50 -23.23 7.19
N GLU A 92 4.89 -24.04 6.32
CA GLU A 92 5.48 -25.32 5.87
C GLU A 92 6.79 -25.09 5.12
N ILE A 93 6.90 -24.01 4.35
CA ILE A 93 8.13 -23.62 3.65
C ILE A 93 9.27 -23.35 4.66
N GLN A 94 8.97 -22.70 5.78
CA GLN A 94 9.96 -22.48 6.84
C GLN A 94 10.39 -23.80 7.50
N GLN A 95 9.48 -24.77 7.63
CA GLN A 95 9.79 -26.10 8.15
C GLN A 95 10.71 -26.87 7.20
N GLU A 96 10.39 -26.85 5.91
CA GLU A 96 11.20 -27.48 4.87
C GLU A 96 12.61 -26.91 4.85
N GLU A 97 12.76 -25.58 4.82
CA GLU A 97 14.07 -24.93 4.79
C GLU A 97 14.88 -25.21 6.07
N LEU A 98 14.26 -25.21 7.25
CA LEU A 98 14.96 -25.59 8.47
C LEU A 98 15.35 -27.07 8.50
N SER A 99 14.63 -27.96 7.81
CA SER A 99 14.98 -29.38 7.76
C SER A 99 16.28 -29.64 6.99
N LEU A 100 16.65 -28.71 6.11
CA LEU A 100 17.90 -28.74 5.34
C LEU A 100 19.07 -28.09 6.09
N VAL A 101 18.80 -27.36 7.17
CA VAL A 101 19.78 -26.53 7.89
C VAL A 101 20.14 -27.12 9.25
N ILE A 102 19.16 -27.67 9.98
CA ILE A 102 19.36 -28.16 11.34
C ILE A 102 19.92 -29.60 11.28
N PRO A 103 21.11 -29.86 11.85
CA PRO A 103 21.65 -31.21 11.94
C PRO A 103 20.77 -32.14 12.76
N GLU A 104 20.58 -33.38 12.28
CA GLU A 104 19.71 -34.38 12.93
C GLU A 104 20.14 -34.67 14.38
N ASP A 105 21.44 -34.65 14.65
CA ASP A 105 21.99 -34.90 15.98
C ASP A 105 21.67 -33.80 17.00
N MET A 106 21.26 -32.61 16.57
CA MET A 106 20.82 -31.55 17.47
C MET A 106 19.34 -31.66 17.86
N ILE A 107 18.56 -32.47 17.14
CA ILE A 107 17.11 -32.55 17.28
C ILE A 107 16.77 -33.56 18.38
N GLU A 108 15.99 -33.13 19.37
CA GLU A 108 15.42 -33.99 20.42
C GLU A 108 14.02 -34.49 20.02
N ASP A 109 13.20 -33.63 19.42
CA ASP A 109 11.85 -33.96 18.95
C ASP A 109 11.42 -32.99 17.84
N TRP A 110 11.05 -33.51 16.67
CA TRP A 110 10.43 -32.72 15.61
C TRP A 110 8.98 -33.18 15.44
N ASN A 111 8.03 -32.28 15.72
CA ASN A 111 6.62 -32.57 15.53
C ASN A 111 6.01 -31.60 14.50
N ALA A 112 5.97 -32.02 13.24
CA ALA A 112 5.45 -31.22 12.13
C ALA A 112 3.98 -30.84 12.34
N SER A 113 3.11 -31.80 12.66
CA SER A 113 1.69 -31.53 12.95
C SER A 113 1.48 -30.66 14.20
N GLY A 114 2.42 -30.73 15.14
CA GLY A 114 2.46 -29.91 16.36
C GLY A 114 3.06 -28.53 16.16
N ASN A 115 3.66 -28.25 15.00
CA ASN A 115 4.32 -27.00 14.63
C ASN A 115 5.45 -26.61 15.61
N PHE A 116 6.32 -27.56 15.97
CA PHE A 116 7.51 -27.25 16.78
C PHE A 116 8.68 -28.21 16.54
N ILE A 117 9.87 -27.74 16.91
CA ILE A 117 11.11 -28.51 17.03
C ILE A 117 11.70 -28.25 18.41
N TRP A 118 11.99 -29.31 19.15
CA TRP A 118 12.87 -29.27 20.30
C TRP A 118 14.28 -29.66 19.87
N LEU A 119 15.23 -28.77 20.13
CA LEU A 119 16.64 -29.09 20.06
C LEU A 119 17.15 -29.44 21.45
N LYS A 120 18.24 -30.20 21.49
CA LYS A 120 18.96 -30.54 22.72
C LYS A 120 19.29 -29.26 23.51
N GLY A 121 19.27 -29.37 24.84
CA GLY A 121 19.54 -28.23 25.72
C GLY A 121 18.36 -27.29 25.93
N TYR A 122 17.13 -27.80 25.76
CA TYR A 122 15.86 -27.09 26.01
C TYR A 122 15.64 -25.87 25.12
N VAL A 123 16.05 -25.96 23.87
CA VAL A 123 15.81 -24.92 22.87
C VAL A 123 14.58 -25.30 22.06
N LEU A 124 13.64 -24.37 21.95
CA LEU A 124 12.34 -24.60 21.33
C LEU A 124 12.15 -23.66 20.15
N ILE A 125 11.93 -24.23 18.97
CA ILE A 125 11.49 -23.51 17.77
C ILE A 125 10.00 -23.82 17.58
N ARG A 126 9.17 -22.80 17.35
CA ARG A 126 7.75 -22.98 17.03
C ARG A 126 7.40 -22.35 15.69
N PHE A 127 6.55 -23.01 14.93
CA PHE A 127 5.94 -22.45 13.73
C PHE A 127 4.58 -21.85 14.08
N LYS A 128 4.35 -20.63 13.62
CA LYS A 128 3.19 -19.81 13.98
C LYS A 128 2.62 -19.15 12.73
N SER A 129 1.32 -18.92 12.77
CA SER A 129 0.60 -18.15 11.76
C SER A 129 0.19 -16.79 12.32
N ALA A 130 0.36 -15.76 11.50
CA ALA A 130 -0.07 -14.39 11.75
C ALA A 130 -1.52 -14.09 11.28
N ASP A 131 -2.25 -15.06 10.73
CA ASP A 131 -3.64 -14.90 10.27
C ASP A 131 -4.54 -14.34 11.39
N ASN A 132 -4.32 -14.85 12.61
CA ASN A 132 -4.91 -14.32 13.84
C ASN A 132 -3.83 -13.85 14.83
N PRO A 133 -3.36 -12.58 14.72
CA PRO A 133 -2.27 -12.04 15.53
C PRO A 133 -2.50 -12.14 17.04
N LYS A 134 -3.76 -12.10 17.50
CA LYS A 134 -4.13 -12.22 18.93
C LYS A 134 -3.62 -13.51 19.59
N LYS A 135 -3.30 -14.54 18.80
CA LYS A 135 -2.73 -15.81 19.30
C LYS A 135 -1.23 -15.76 19.53
N LEU A 136 -0.55 -14.70 19.10
CA LEU A 136 0.89 -14.46 19.27
C LEU A 136 1.21 -13.79 20.62
N VAL A 137 0.58 -14.26 21.70
CA VAL A 137 0.71 -13.67 23.05
C VAL A 137 1.31 -14.64 24.06
N GLY A 138 1.88 -14.09 25.14
CA GLY A 138 2.04 -14.80 26.40
C GLY A 138 3.37 -15.52 26.66
N ARG A 139 4.40 -15.27 25.84
CA ARG A 139 5.76 -15.80 26.07
C ARG A 139 6.84 -14.80 25.69
N GLY A 140 7.89 -14.70 26.52
CA GLY A 140 9.13 -14.01 26.19
C GLY A 140 9.97 -14.82 25.19
N LEU A 141 10.40 -14.20 24.10
CA LEU A 141 11.08 -14.81 22.97
C LEU A 141 12.53 -14.36 22.87
N ASP A 142 13.41 -15.28 22.50
CA ASP A 142 14.84 -15.04 22.31
C ASP A 142 15.16 -14.57 20.88
N GLY A 143 14.26 -14.87 19.93
CA GLY A 143 14.29 -14.34 18.57
C GLY A 143 13.09 -14.79 17.73
N VAL A 144 12.82 -14.07 16.64
CA VAL A 144 11.72 -14.37 15.73
C VAL A 144 12.16 -14.22 14.27
N TRP A 145 11.78 -15.19 13.43
CA TRP A 145 11.85 -15.07 11.98
C TRP A 145 10.44 -14.88 11.39
N LEU A 146 10.19 -13.72 10.79
CA LEU A 146 8.96 -13.41 10.06
C LEU A 146 9.19 -13.55 8.56
N ASP A 147 8.56 -14.54 7.93
CA ASP A 147 8.61 -14.73 6.48
C ASP A 147 7.38 -14.15 5.79
N GLU A 148 7.57 -13.58 4.60
CA GLU A 148 6.61 -12.76 3.86
C GLU A 148 5.93 -11.70 4.75
N ALA A 149 6.74 -11.01 5.55
CA ALA A 149 6.28 -10.06 6.57
C ALA A 149 5.37 -8.94 6.03
N SER A 150 5.61 -8.48 4.79
CA SER A 150 4.79 -7.44 4.14
C SER A 150 3.32 -7.84 3.97
N LYS A 151 2.98 -9.14 4.07
CA LYS A 151 1.61 -9.66 3.97
C LYS A 151 0.89 -9.75 5.32
N MET A 152 1.63 -9.61 6.42
CA MET A 152 1.04 -9.68 7.76
C MET A 152 0.32 -8.38 8.10
N LYS A 153 -0.53 -8.42 9.13
CA LYS A 153 -1.18 -7.21 9.65
C LYS A 153 -0.20 -6.45 10.57
N PRO A 154 -0.22 -5.10 10.61
CA PRO A 154 0.70 -4.31 11.42
C PRO A 154 0.71 -4.72 12.90
N GLU A 155 -0.46 -5.08 13.44
CA GLU A 155 -0.60 -5.45 14.85
C GLU A 155 0.16 -6.73 15.20
N THR A 156 0.49 -7.59 14.22
CA THR A 156 1.35 -8.77 14.40
C THR A 156 2.68 -8.37 15.04
N TRP A 157 3.26 -7.26 14.57
CA TRP A 157 4.48 -6.71 15.13
C TRP A 157 4.19 -5.82 16.34
N SER A 158 3.55 -4.66 16.08
CA SER A 158 3.42 -3.57 17.07
C SER A 158 2.55 -3.92 18.27
N GLY A 159 1.60 -4.84 18.10
CA GLY A 159 0.68 -5.27 19.16
C GLY A 159 1.14 -6.51 19.92
N TYR A 160 2.01 -7.34 19.35
CA TYR A 160 2.28 -8.69 19.88
C TYR A 160 3.76 -9.05 19.92
N LEU A 161 4.41 -9.23 18.77
CA LEU A 161 5.77 -9.77 18.72
C LEU A 161 6.81 -8.82 19.31
N ALA A 162 6.65 -7.51 19.13
CA ALA A 162 7.55 -6.51 19.76
C ALA A 162 7.53 -6.63 21.29
N TYR A 163 6.35 -6.79 21.90
CA TYR A 163 6.22 -7.01 23.34
C TYR A 163 6.79 -8.37 23.78
N ALA A 164 6.60 -9.41 22.97
CA ALA A 164 7.12 -10.74 23.24
C ALA A 164 8.66 -10.80 23.23
N LEU A 165 9.33 -9.89 22.53
CA LEU A 165 10.79 -9.80 22.47
C LEU A 165 11.40 -8.85 23.52
N ALA A 166 10.57 -8.01 24.14
CA ALA A 166 11.02 -6.90 24.98
C ALA A 166 11.73 -7.33 26.26
N ASP A 167 11.29 -8.41 26.89
CA ASP A 167 11.84 -8.89 28.18
C ASP A 167 13.25 -9.50 28.05
N LYS A 168 13.54 -10.10 26.89
CA LYS A 168 14.79 -10.83 26.62
C LYS A 168 15.74 -10.12 25.66
N GLY A 169 15.33 -8.99 25.10
CA GLY A 169 16.10 -8.31 24.05
C GLY A 169 16.31 -9.18 22.81
N GLY A 170 15.30 -9.98 22.45
CA GLY A 170 15.42 -10.93 21.34
C GLY A 170 15.69 -10.25 19.99
N TRP A 171 16.29 -11.00 19.07
CA TRP A 171 16.63 -10.57 17.71
C TRP A 171 15.50 -10.86 16.71
N THR A 172 15.51 -10.21 15.55
CA THR A 172 14.52 -10.46 14.50
C THR A 172 15.16 -10.68 13.13
N ILE A 173 14.51 -11.54 12.34
CA ILE A 173 14.81 -11.76 10.93
C ILE A 173 13.52 -11.55 10.16
N TRP A 174 13.56 -10.71 9.15
CA TRP A 174 12.43 -10.40 8.29
C TRP A 174 12.79 -10.78 6.88
N THR A 175 12.01 -11.67 6.26
CA THR A 175 12.13 -11.97 4.83
C THR A 175 10.84 -11.57 4.14
N THR A 176 10.92 -10.80 3.06
CA THR A 176 9.69 -10.45 2.32
C THR A 176 9.95 -10.19 0.84
N THR A 177 8.88 -10.32 0.07
CA THR A 177 8.71 -9.59 -1.19
C THR A 177 7.84 -8.35 -0.89
N PRO A 178 8.08 -7.18 -1.49
CA PRO A 178 7.22 -6.01 -1.31
C PRO A 178 5.77 -6.23 -1.72
N GLU A 179 4.83 -5.64 -0.96
CA GLU A 179 3.40 -5.56 -1.30
C GLU A 179 2.93 -4.10 -1.29
N GLY A 180 3.63 -3.25 -2.04
CA GLY A 180 3.37 -1.80 -2.05
C GLY A 180 3.95 -1.08 -0.82
N ILE A 181 3.84 0.24 -0.78
CA ILE A 181 4.21 1.04 0.40
C ILE A 181 3.15 0.79 1.48
N ASN A 182 3.47 -0.07 2.44
CA ASN A 182 2.61 -0.45 3.55
C ASN A 182 3.36 -0.36 4.89
N TRP A 183 2.75 -0.83 5.99
CA TRP A 183 3.35 -0.78 7.33
C TRP A 183 4.75 -1.40 7.41
N PHE A 184 5.05 -2.44 6.63
CA PHE A 184 6.39 -3.04 6.65
C PHE A 184 7.41 -2.08 6.03
N ALA A 185 7.05 -1.42 4.93
CA ALA A 185 7.90 -0.37 4.34
C ALA A 185 8.09 0.79 5.33
N GLU A 186 7.00 1.27 5.93
CA GLU A 186 7.03 2.50 6.75
C GLU A 186 7.57 2.30 8.16
N ASP A 187 7.26 1.19 8.83
CA ASP A 187 7.58 0.98 10.24
C ASP A 187 8.82 0.10 10.45
N ILE A 188 9.19 -0.72 9.46
CA ILE A 188 10.29 -1.69 9.57
C ILE A 188 11.46 -1.32 8.66
N VAL A 189 11.24 -1.19 7.35
CA VAL A 189 12.33 -0.93 6.39
C VAL A 189 12.98 0.43 6.65
N LEU A 190 12.20 1.47 6.92
CA LEU A 190 12.76 2.80 7.19
C LEU A 190 13.66 2.85 8.44
N LYS A 191 13.64 1.86 9.32
CA LYS A 191 14.52 1.84 10.50
C LYS A 191 15.99 1.65 10.16
N GLY A 192 16.27 0.80 9.18
CA GLY A 192 17.64 0.48 8.78
C GLY A 192 18.27 1.54 7.89
N GLN A 193 19.39 1.17 7.27
CA GLN A 193 20.06 2.01 6.28
C GLN A 193 19.34 2.02 4.93
N PHE A 194 19.59 3.06 4.12
CA PHE A 194 19.01 3.21 2.80
C PHE A 194 19.21 1.95 1.93
N ILE A 195 18.12 1.56 1.25
CA ILE A 195 18.12 0.59 0.17
C ILE A 195 17.35 1.17 -1.01
N ASP A 196 17.80 0.87 -2.23
CA ASP A 196 17.08 1.24 -3.44
C ASP A 196 15.86 0.32 -3.65
N ALA A 197 14.88 0.43 -2.76
CA ALA A 197 13.63 -0.32 -2.82
C ALA A 197 12.43 0.56 -3.23
N GLY A 198 12.68 1.74 -3.80
CA GLY A 198 11.63 2.67 -4.21
C GLY A 198 11.00 3.46 -3.05
N LEU A 199 11.77 3.73 -2.00
CA LEU A 199 11.43 4.64 -0.90
C LEU A 199 12.38 5.85 -0.91
N GLU A 200 11.95 6.97 -0.34
CA GLU A 200 12.72 8.22 -0.28
C GLU A 200 13.89 8.09 0.71
N GLU A 201 15.11 8.46 0.30
CA GLU A 201 16.35 8.26 1.07
C GLU A 201 16.37 9.02 2.41
N ASP A 202 15.81 10.23 2.43
CA ASP A 202 15.73 11.11 3.60
C ASP A 202 14.79 10.59 4.70
N ARG A 203 13.97 9.57 4.40
CA ARG A 203 13.08 8.93 5.37
C ARG A 203 13.75 7.84 6.22
N TYR A 204 14.95 7.38 5.87
CA TYR A 204 15.61 6.29 6.59
C TYR A 204 16.24 6.76 7.91
N GLU A 205 15.91 6.08 9.01
CA GLU A 205 16.33 6.40 10.38
C GLU A 205 17.80 6.04 10.64
N ASN A 206 18.36 5.06 9.90
CA ASN A 206 19.72 4.54 10.10
C ASN A 206 20.00 4.09 11.55
N ASP A 207 19.01 3.45 12.18
CA ASP A 207 19.14 2.88 13.52
C ASP A 207 20.18 1.73 13.50
N PRO A 208 21.24 1.79 14.32
CA PRO A 208 22.31 0.77 14.33
C PRO A 208 21.85 -0.63 14.77
N GLU A 209 20.68 -0.76 15.43
CA GLU A 209 20.09 -2.07 15.73
C GLU A 209 19.43 -2.73 14.50
N TRP A 210 19.21 -1.99 13.41
CA TRP A 210 18.49 -2.45 12.22
C TRP A 210 19.40 -2.44 11.00
N ARG A 211 19.40 -3.55 10.27
CA ARG A 211 20.15 -3.67 9.01
C ARG A 211 19.26 -4.18 7.89
N ASN A 212 19.11 -3.34 6.88
CA ASN A 212 18.41 -3.67 5.66
C ASN A 212 19.31 -4.45 4.69
N PHE A 213 18.72 -5.36 3.94
CA PHE A 213 19.37 -6.04 2.84
C PHE A 213 18.39 -6.05 1.68
N TYR A 214 18.91 -5.82 0.48
CA TYR A 214 18.10 -5.64 -0.71
C TYR A 214 18.70 -6.32 -1.93
N TRP A 215 17.90 -7.17 -2.57
CA TRP A 215 18.26 -7.78 -3.84
C TRP A 215 17.08 -8.19 -4.68
N THR A 216 17.36 -8.38 -5.95
CA THR A 216 16.39 -8.70 -6.99
C THR A 216 16.48 -10.17 -7.37
N SER A 217 15.51 -10.67 -8.12
CA SER A 217 15.61 -12.02 -8.70
C SER A 217 16.77 -12.14 -9.70
N VAL A 218 17.26 -11.02 -10.25
CA VAL A 218 18.39 -10.98 -11.18
C VAL A 218 19.71 -11.27 -10.48
N ASP A 219 19.79 -11.01 -9.17
CA ASP A 219 20.99 -11.27 -8.37
C ASP A 219 21.22 -12.77 -8.11
N ASN A 220 20.24 -13.64 -8.38
CA ASN A 220 20.36 -15.08 -8.15
C ASN A 220 21.06 -15.77 -9.35
N PRO A 221 22.26 -16.36 -9.19
CA PRO A 221 23.09 -16.82 -10.32
C PRO A 221 22.60 -18.10 -11.03
N ILE A 222 21.49 -18.73 -10.61
CA ILE A 222 21.00 -19.98 -11.21
C ILE A 222 20.68 -19.78 -12.70
N PRO A 223 21.37 -20.47 -13.64
CA PRO A 223 21.25 -20.18 -15.08
C PRO A 223 19.84 -20.34 -15.65
N GLU A 224 19.14 -21.42 -15.29
CA GLU A 224 17.78 -21.66 -15.77
C GLU A 224 16.78 -20.65 -15.18
N LEU A 225 17.01 -20.22 -13.93
CA LEU A 225 16.22 -19.14 -13.34
C LEU A 225 16.44 -17.84 -14.10
N GLN A 226 17.69 -17.47 -14.39
CA GLN A 226 18.01 -16.24 -15.12
C GLN A 226 17.38 -16.20 -16.53
N LYS A 227 17.37 -17.33 -17.23
CA LYS A 227 16.67 -17.47 -18.51
C LYS A 227 15.17 -17.18 -18.38
N ASN A 228 14.52 -17.70 -17.34
CA ASN A 228 13.09 -17.50 -17.11
C ASN A 228 12.78 -16.09 -16.60
N ILE A 229 13.60 -15.52 -15.72
CA ILE A 229 13.49 -14.13 -15.26
C ILE A 229 13.61 -13.16 -16.42
N LYS A 230 14.58 -13.35 -17.33
CA LYS A 230 14.69 -12.54 -18.54
C LYS A 230 13.41 -12.56 -19.38
N ARG A 231 12.85 -13.75 -19.62
CA ARG A 231 11.56 -13.88 -20.34
C ARG A 231 10.41 -13.18 -19.61
N MET A 232 10.36 -13.26 -18.28
CA MET A 232 9.34 -12.56 -17.49
C MET A 232 9.49 -11.04 -17.61
N ILE A 233 10.72 -10.50 -17.54
CA ILE A 233 10.99 -9.07 -17.75
C ILE A 233 10.48 -8.61 -19.12
N GLU A 234 10.67 -9.42 -20.16
CA GLU A 234 10.27 -9.10 -21.54
C GLU A 234 8.76 -9.22 -21.80
N THR A 235 8.05 -10.05 -21.04
CA THR A 235 6.65 -10.41 -21.36
C THR A 235 5.63 -9.95 -20.33
N TYR A 236 6.04 -9.69 -19.10
CA TYR A 236 5.12 -9.30 -18.03
C TYR A 236 4.97 -7.77 -17.99
N PRO A 237 3.82 -7.25 -17.54
CA PRO A 237 3.66 -5.81 -17.35
C PRO A 237 4.72 -5.26 -16.38
N GLU A 238 5.25 -4.07 -16.69
CA GLU A 238 6.41 -3.47 -15.99
C GLU A 238 6.24 -3.41 -14.47
N ARG A 239 5.02 -3.17 -13.96
CA ARG A 239 4.73 -3.20 -12.53
C ARG A 239 4.96 -4.58 -11.89
N TYR A 240 4.55 -5.67 -12.51
CA TYR A 240 4.82 -7.00 -11.95
C TYR A 240 6.32 -7.27 -11.91
N VAL A 241 7.04 -6.80 -12.94
CA VAL A 241 8.50 -6.88 -12.97
C VAL A 241 9.12 -6.03 -11.84
N LYS A 242 8.71 -4.77 -11.69
CA LYS A 242 9.24 -3.88 -10.65
C LYS A 242 9.00 -4.41 -9.22
N ARG A 243 7.82 -4.98 -8.94
CA ARG A 243 7.51 -5.55 -7.62
C ARG A 243 8.15 -6.91 -7.40
N GLU A 244 7.85 -7.86 -8.28
CA GLU A 244 8.15 -9.28 -8.05
C GLU A 244 9.62 -9.60 -8.36
N ILE A 245 10.22 -8.92 -9.35
CA ILE A 245 11.59 -9.18 -9.78
C ILE A 245 12.53 -8.16 -9.14
N TYR A 246 12.23 -6.87 -9.27
CA TYR A 246 13.08 -5.80 -8.75
C TYR A 246 12.78 -5.40 -7.30
N ALA A 247 11.82 -6.03 -6.62
CA ALA A 247 11.55 -5.79 -5.19
C ALA A 247 11.38 -4.31 -4.82
N LYS A 248 10.65 -3.55 -5.65
CA LYS A 248 10.33 -2.15 -5.39
C LYS A 248 8.98 -2.03 -4.63
N PHE A 249 8.93 -1.21 -3.60
CA PHE A 249 7.74 -0.87 -2.82
C PHE A 249 6.82 0.14 -3.51
N ASN A 250 7.36 1.05 -4.33
CA ASN A 250 6.57 2.05 -5.08
C ASN A 250 5.81 1.47 -6.29
N VAL A 251 5.37 0.22 -6.19
CA VAL A 251 4.71 -0.53 -7.24
C VAL A 251 3.37 -1.04 -6.71
N PHE A 252 2.34 -0.23 -6.87
CA PHE A 252 1.02 -0.48 -6.33
C PHE A 252 0.27 -1.55 -7.15
N HIS A 253 -0.35 -2.52 -6.47
CA HIS A 253 -1.19 -3.57 -7.06
C HIS A 253 -2.65 -3.34 -6.70
N GLY A 254 -3.57 -3.63 -7.62
CA GLY A 254 -5.01 -3.50 -7.40
C GLY A 254 -5.51 -2.06 -7.40
N GLN A 255 -4.66 -1.07 -7.70
CA GLN A 255 -5.05 0.32 -7.81
C GLN A 255 -6.09 0.48 -8.92
N VAL A 256 -7.18 1.17 -8.64
CA VAL A 256 -8.28 1.37 -9.59
C VAL A 256 -7.85 2.25 -10.76
N TYR A 257 -7.03 3.26 -10.49
CA TYR A 257 -6.48 4.19 -11.47
C TYR A 257 -5.01 3.88 -11.73
N GLU A 258 -4.73 2.73 -12.34
CA GLU A 258 -3.37 2.25 -12.63
C GLU A 258 -2.55 3.20 -13.52
N GLU A 259 -3.22 4.04 -14.32
CA GLU A 259 -2.57 5.02 -15.20
C GLU A 259 -2.13 6.29 -14.47
N PHE A 260 -2.51 6.48 -13.21
CA PHE A 260 -2.10 7.66 -12.45
C PHE A 260 -0.60 7.60 -12.12
N ASP A 261 0.08 8.71 -12.40
CA ASP A 261 1.51 8.93 -12.16
C ASP A 261 1.72 10.38 -11.74
N ARG A 262 2.38 10.59 -10.59
CA ARG A 262 2.68 11.92 -10.05
C ARG A 262 3.50 12.78 -11.01
N ASN A 263 4.41 12.15 -11.77
CA ASN A 263 5.31 12.83 -12.71
C ASN A 263 4.63 13.20 -14.03
N VAL A 264 3.35 12.88 -14.19
CA VAL A 264 2.58 13.17 -15.40
C VAL A 264 1.34 13.99 -15.08
N HIS A 265 0.62 13.64 -14.02
CA HIS A 265 -0.73 14.15 -13.76
C HIS A 265 -0.78 15.29 -12.76
N LEU A 266 0.28 15.50 -11.97
CA LEU A 266 0.33 16.59 -11.02
C LEU A 266 0.91 17.84 -11.64
N VAL A 267 0.19 18.94 -11.50
CA VAL A 267 0.54 20.24 -12.07
C VAL A 267 0.39 21.33 -11.02
N ASP A 268 1.13 22.42 -11.17
CA ASP A 268 0.90 23.63 -10.37
C ASP A 268 -0.10 24.51 -11.10
N ILE A 269 -1.14 24.97 -10.41
CA ILE A 269 -2.25 25.73 -11.00
C ILE A 269 -2.45 27.01 -10.21
N GLU A 270 -2.21 28.14 -10.87
CA GLU A 270 -2.31 29.46 -10.25
C GLU A 270 -3.27 30.36 -11.03
N PRO A 271 -4.20 31.04 -10.35
CA PRO A 271 -5.13 31.94 -11.03
C PRO A 271 -4.42 33.20 -11.52
N ILE A 272 -4.53 33.49 -12.82
CA ILE A 272 -4.13 34.78 -13.40
C ILE A 272 -5.32 35.76 -13.30
N ASP A 273 -6.50 35.32 -13.75
CA ASP A 273 -7.73 36.10 -13.70
C ASP A 273 -8.93 35.16 -13.51
N LEU A 274 -9.41 35.08 -12.26
CA LEU A 274 -10.55 34.22 -11.89
C LEU A 274 -11.84 34.59 -12.63
N LYS A 275 -12.07 35.88 -12.93
CA LYS A 275 -13.29 36.33 -13.63
C LYS A 275 -13.31 35.85 -15.07
N ARG A 276 -12.14 35.85 -15.72
CA ARG A 276 -11.95 35.27 -17.06
C ARG A 276 -11.70 33.77 -17.06
N ARG A 277 -11.60 33.15 -15.87
CA ARG A 277 -11.26 31.73 -15.69
C ARG A 277 -9.91 31.38 -16.34
N LEU A 278 -8.96 32.31 -16.26
CA LEU A 278 -7.62 32.19 -16.82
C LEU A 278 -6.62 31.81 -15.72
N PHE A 279 -5.86 30.74 -15.96
CA PHE A 279 -4.89 30.17 -15.02
C PHE A 279 -3.56 29.93 -15.72
N GLN A 280 -2.48 30.05 -14.96
CA GLN A 280 -1.19 29.51 -15.35
C GLN A 280 -1.11 28.07 -14.85
N VAL A 281 -0.67 27.16 -15.73
CA VAL A 281 -0.45 25.75 -15.39
C VAL A 281 1.00 25.39 -15.71
N THR A 282 1.72 24.90 -14.69
CA THR A 282 3.09 24.40 -14.82
C THR A 282 3.08 22.88 -14.77
N TYR A 283 3.57 22.25 -15.84
CA TYR A 283 3.60 20.80 -16.02
C TYR A 283 4.90 20.18 -15.48
N PRO A 284 4.93 18.86 -15.22
CA PRO A 284 6.12 18.18 -14.69
C PRO A 284 7.39 18.30 -15.53
N ASP A 285 7.25 18.49 -16.84
CA ASP A 285 8.36 18.69 -17.77
C ASP A 285 8.92 20.14 -17.74
N GLY A 286 8.37 21.00 -16.87
CA GLY A 286 8.71 22.41 -16.77
C GLY A 286 7.97 23.31 -17.76
N THR A 287 7.12 22.75 -18.64
CA THR A 287 6.33 23.55 -19.57
C THR A 287 5.31 24.38 -18.79
N VAL A 288 5.15 25.66 -19.15
CA VAL A 288 4.15 26.56 -18.58
C VAL A 288 3.14 26.95 -19.66
N ARG A 289 1.84 26.88 -19.35
CA ARG A 289 0.77 27.28 -20.29
C ARG A 289 -0.29 28.12 -19.60
N GLU A 290 -0.85 29.08 -20.34
CA GLU A 290 -2.09 29.73 -19.95
C GLU A 290 -3.28 28.88 -20.38
N VAL A 291 -4.14 28.54 -19.42
CA VAL A 291 -5.32 27.70 -19.64
C VAL A 291 -6.55 28.51 -19.26
N MET A 292 -7.47 28.67 -20.21
CA MET A 292 -8.77 29.30 -19.99
C MET A 292 -9.85 28.22 -19.84
N PHE A 293 -10.45 28.12 -18.65
CA PHE A 293 -11.53 27.16 -18.42
C PHE A 293 -12.85 27.67 -18.99
N LYS A 294 -13.52 26.84 -19.79
CA LYS A 294 -14.82 27.16 -20.37
C LYS A 294 -15.96 27.04 -19.35
N ARG A 295 -15.79 26.17 -18.36
CA ARG A 295 -16.75 25.91 -17.29
C ARG A 295 -16.03 25.40 -16.05
N TYR A 296 -16.70 25.54 -14.91
CA TYR A 296 -16.36 24.80 -13.70
C TYR A 296 -17.47 23.80 -13.42
N ILE A 297 -17.12 22.61 -12.97
CA ILE A 297 -18.06 21.62 -12.45
C ILE A 297 -17.62 21.20 -11.05
N GLY A 298 -18.56 20.72 -10.26
CA GLY A 298 -18.33 20.19 -8.93
C GLY A 298 -18.58 18.70 -8.84
N GLY A 299 -17.78 18.00 -8.05
CA GLY A 299 -18.08 16.67 -7.55
C GLY A 299 -18.34 16.74 -6.06
N LEU A 300 -19.40 16.10 -5.57
CA LEU A 300 -19.81 16.18 -4.17
C LEU A 300 -20.06 14.78 -3.60
N ASP A 301 -19.30 14.43 -2.56
CA ASP A 301 -19.52 13.25 -1.75
C ASP A 301 -19.91 13.66 -0.32
N HIS A 302 -20.92 13.00 0.25
CA HIS A 302 -21.49 13.37 1.54
C HIS A 302 -20.95 12.46 2.64
N GLY A 303 -20.51 13.06 3.74
CA GLY A 303 -20.00 12.33 4.90
C GLY A 303 -20.23 13.09 6.20
N TRP A 304 -20.31 12.36 7.32
CA TRP A 304 -20.31 12.92 8.67
C TRP A 304 -19.15 12.35 9.49
N ASN A 305 -19.19 11.04 9.76
CA ASN A 305 -18.05 10.32 10.34
C ASN A 305 -16.94 10.18 9.30
N ASP A 306 -17.35 9.78 8.09
CA ASP A 306 -16.52 9.88 6.90
C ASP A 306 -16.46 11.34 6.41
N PRO A 307 -15.37 11.74 5.76
CA PRO A 307 -15.23 13.07 5.17
C PRO A 307 -16.30 13.44 4.14
N ALA A 308 -16.87 14.63 4.26
CA ALA A 308 -17.60 15.29 3.18
C ALA A 308 -16.62 16.01 2.24
N VAL A 309 -16.83 15.83 0.93
CA VAL A 309 -15.90 16.32 -0.09
C VAL A 309 -16.63 17.12 -1.17
N LEU A 310 -16.15 18.33 -1.46
CA LEU A 310 -16.46 19.06 -2.69
C LEU A 310 -15.19 19.33 -3.49
N LEU A 311 -15.13 18.79 -4.71
CA LEU A 311 -14.06 19.05 -5.67
C LEU A 311 -14.50 20.10 -6.68
N VAL A 312 -13.63 21.07 -6.98
CA VAL A 312 -13.80 22.02 -8.08
C VAL A 312 -12.95 21.57 -9.25
N ILE A 313 -13.60 21.43 -10.41
CA ILE A 313 -12.95 20.97 -11.64
C ILE A 313 -13.10 22.04 -12.73
N GLY A 314 -11.98 22.58 -13.19
CA GLY A 314 -11.91 23.44 -14.37
C GLY A 314 -11.89 22.60 -15.64
N CYS A 315 -12.76 22.91 -16.59
CA CYS A 315 -12.88 22.13 -17.83
C CYS A 315 -12.61 22.98 -19.07
N THR A 316 -11.82 22.40 -19.98
CA THR A 316 -11.65 22.89 -21.36
C THR A 316 -12.55 22.09 -22.31
N ASP A 317 -12.22 22.06 -23.60
CA ASP A 317 -12.90 21.18 -24.58
C ASP A 317 -12.49 19.70 -24.45
N GLU A 318 -11.26 19.46 -24.00
CA GLU A 318 -10.61 18.14 -23.98
C GLU A 318 -10.12 17.74 -22.59
N ASP A 319 -9.67 18.71 -21.80
CA ASP A 319 -8.94 18.49 -20.55
C ASP A 319 -9.75 18.94 -19.33
N TYR A 320 -9.56 18.21 -18.23
CA TYR A 320 -10.09 18.46 -16.89
C TYR A 320 -8.95 18.73 -15.90
N TYR A 321 -9.16 19.70 -15.02
CA TYR A 321 -8.20 20.09 -13.99
C TYR A 321 -8.90 20.13 -12.65
N ILE A 322 -8.51 19.29 -11.69
CA ILE A 322 -9.00 19.38 -10.31
C ILE A 322 -8.18 20.48 -9.63
N ILE A 323 -8.81 21.62 -9.35
CA ILE A 323 -8.11 22.85 -8.96
C ILE A 323 -8.23 23.19 -7.47
N GLU A 324 -9.32 22.77 -6.82
CA GLU A 324 -9.50 23.02 -5.39
C GLU A 324 -10.35 21.90 -4.76
N GLU A 325 -10.03 21.56 -3.51
CA GLU A 325 -10.77 20.60 -2.71
C GLU A 325 -11.25 21.23 -1.39
N ARG A 326 -12.45 20.85 -0.95
CA ARG A 326 -12.89 21.01 0.44
C ARG A 326 -13.14 19.62 0.99
N TYR A 327 -12.40 19.27 2.03
CA TYR A 327 -12.38 17.95 2.66
C TYR A 327 -12.56 18.16 4.16
N ALA A 328 -13.69 17.72 4.72
CA ALA A 328 -14.01 17.97 6.12
C ALA A 328 -14.85 16.84 6.73
N SER A 329 -14.52 16.45 7.96
CA SER A 329 -15.31 15.50 8.75
C SER A 329 -15.99 16.22 9.91
N GLN A 330 -17.09 15.65 10.42
CA GLN A 330 -17.81 16.15 11.60
C GLN A 330 -18.30 17.61 11.49
N ILE A 331 -18.62 18.05 10.27
CA ILE A 331 -19.20 19.38 10.01
C ILE A 331 -20.65 19.23 9.58
N ASN A 332 -21.54 19.99 10.22
CA ASN A 332 -22.97 19.96 9.93
C ASN A 332 -23.24 20.46 8.52
N VAL A 333 -24.17 19.81 7.83
CA VAL A 333 -24.58 20.23 6.48
C VAL A 333 -25.10 21.66 6.51
N LEU A 334 -25.96 21.96 7.48
CA LEU A 334 -26.56 23.27 7.67
C LEU A 334 -26.55 23.65 9.16
N VAL A 335 -25.98 24.80 9.46
CA VAL A 335 -26.13 25.47 10.75
C VAL A 335 -26.52 26.92 10.46
N VAL A 336 -27.62 27.35 11.08
CA VAL A 336 -28.15 28.70 10.97
C VAL A 336 -28.34 29.22 12.39
N ASP A 337 -27.86 30.44 12.63
CA ASP A 337 -28.03 31.09 13.92
C ASP A 337 -29.49 31.55 14.13
N ASN A 338 -29.78 32.09 15.31
CA ASN A 338 -31.12 32.58 15.68
C ASN A 338 -31.61 33.75 14.82
N THR A 339 -30.74 34.35 14.01
CA THR A 339 -31.06 35.45 13.07
C THR A 339 -31.18 34.98 11.62
N GLY A 340 -30.98 33.68 11.36
CA GLY A 340 -31.04 33.07 10.04
C GLY A 340 -29.75 33.19 9.22
N ASN A 341 -28.63 33.61 9.82
CA ASN A 341 -27.33 33.66 9.15
C ASN A 341 -26.61 32.31 9.22
N LEU A 342 -25.88 31.98 8.15
CA LEU A 342 -25.10 30.75 8.07
C LEU A 342 -23.87 30.81 9.00
N GLU A 343 -23.82 29.89 9.96
CA GLU A 343 -22.62 29.60 10.74
C GLU A 343 -21.67 28.67 9.96
N ASP A 344 -20.59 28.22 10.59
CA ASP A 344 -19.67 27.27 9.96
C ASP A 344 -20.35 25.92 9.71
N CYS A 345 -20.66 25.65 8.44
CA CYS A 345 -21.34 24.45 7.96
C CYS A 345 -20.95 24.17 6.51
N LEU A 346 -21.27 22.97 6.00
CA LEU A 346 -20.92 22.59 4.64
C LEU A 346 -21.56 23.51 3.59
N VAL A 347 -22.83 23.91 3.79
CA VAL A 347 -23.51 24.87 2.91
C VAL A 347 -22.71 26.17 2.77
N LYS A 348 -22.24 26.76 3.88
CA LYS A 348 -21.46 28.00 3.85
C LYS A 348 -20.15 27.82 3.11
N ARG A 349 -19.37 26.79 3.47
CA ARG A 349 -18.06 26.49 2.84
C ARG A 349 -18.18 26.24 1.34
N TYR A 350 -19.22 25.53 0.91
CA TYR A 350 -19.46 25.24 -0.51
C TYR A 350 -19.96 26.45 -1.27
N LYS A 351 -20.72 27.34 -0.63
CA LYS A 351 -21.10 28.64 -1.22
C LYS A 351 -19.90 29.53 -1.46
N GLU A 352 -19.01 29.68 -0.48
CA GLU A 352 -17.77 30.45 -0.64
C GLU A 352 -16.93 29.91 -1.81
N LEU A 353 -16.88 28.58 -1.96
CA LEU A 353 -16.19 27.93 -3.08
C LEU A 353 -16.90 28.17 -4.42
N HIS A 354 -18.23 28.14 -4.45
CA HIS A 354 -19.04 28.44 -5.64
C HIS A 354 -18.98 29.93 -6.04
N GLU A 355 -18.87 30.84 -5.09
CA GLU A 355 -18.65 32.26 -5.33
C GLU A 355 -17.28 32.51 -5.95
N LYS A 356 -16.24 31.82 -5.45
CA LYS A 356 -14.88 31.87 -6.02
C LYS A 356 -14.81 31.21 -7.40
N TYR A 357 -15.45 30.07 -7.58
CA TYR A 357 -15.52 29.32 -8.83
C TYR A 357 -16.98 29.00 -9.17
N PRO A 358 -17.65 29.84 -9.97
CA PRO A 358 -19.05 29.64 -10.36
C PRO A 358 -19.25 28.35 -11.17
N MET A 359 -19.49 27.26 -10.45
CA MET A 359 -19.74 25.92 -11.00
C MET A 359 -21.07 25.87 -11.74
N ASN A 360 -21.05 25.37 -12.97
CA ASN A 360 -22.26 25.17 -13.78
C ASN A 360 -23.17 24.11 -13.17
N GLU A 361 -22.56 23.05 -12.63
CA GLU A 361 -23.25 21.94 -11.98
C GLU A 361 -22.36 21.36 -10.88
N ILE A 362 -22.98 20.83 -9.83
CA ILE A 362 -22.32 20.03 -8.80
C ILE A 362 -23.00 18.67 -8.76
N TRP A 363 -22.28 17.60 -9.11
CA TRP A 363 -22.82 16.25 -9.16
C TRP A 363 -22.62 15.56 -7.82
N ALA A 364 -23.71 15.11 -7.21
CA ALA A 364 -23.71 14.46 -5.89
C ALA A 364 -24.31 13.06 -5.92
N ASP A 365 -23.97 12.22 -4.94
CA ASP A 365 -24.61 10.91 -4.78
C ASP A 365 -26.14 11.06 -4.71
N PRO A 366 -26.92 10.38 -5.59
CA PRO A 366 -28.37 10.43 -5.59
C PRO A 366 -29.02 9.93 -4.29
N SER A 367 -28.32 9.18 -3.44
CA SER A 367 -28.85 8.68 -2.16
C SER A 367 -29.17 9.81 -1.16
N GLY A 368 -28.45 10.93 -1.22
CA GLY A 368 -28.57 12.07 -0.29
C GLY A 368 -29.62 13.12 -0.67
N THR A 369 -30.85 12.70 -0.96
CA THR A 369 -31.92 13.60 -1.49
C THR A 369 -32.19 14.83 -0.63
N GLU A 370 -32.20 14.69 0.70
CA GLU A 370 -32.40 15.80 1.65
C GLU A 370 -31.23 16.79 1.63
N TYR A 371 -30.00 16.29 1.53
CA TYR A 371 -28.81 17.12 1.41
C TYR A 371 -28.82 17.90 0.10
N ILE A 372 -29.12 17.23 -1.03
CA ILE A 372 -29.26 17.88 -2.34
C ILE A 372 -30.30 19.01 -2.28
N ALA A 373 -31.47 18.76 -1.68
CA ALA A 373 -32.51 19.76 -1.51
C ALA A 373 -32.04 20.96 -0.68
N THR A 374 -31.27 20.69 0.39
CA THR A 374 -30.69 21.72 1.26
C THR A 374 -29.70 22.59 0.49
N TYR A 375 -28.72 22.01 -0.21
CA TYR A 375 -27.75 22.79 -0.98
C TYR A 375 -28.43 23.65 -2.06
N ARG A 376 -29.44 23.11 -2.76
CA ARG A 376 -30.22 23.86 -3.75
C ARG A 376 -30.96 25.04 -3.14
N ARG A 377 -31.58 24.85 -1.97
CA ARG A 377 -32.29 25.92 -1.24
C ARG A 377 -31.37 27.12 -0.96
N TYR A 378 -30.07 26.88 -0.79
CA TYR A 378 -29.06 27.90 -0.52
C TYR A 378 -28.29 28.37 -1.77
N GLY A 379 -28.75 28.00 -2.97
CA GLY A 379 -28.26 28.54 -4.25
C GLY A 379 -27.16 27.73 -4.92
N LEU A 380 -26.81 26.55 -4.41
CA LEU A 380 -25.81 25.68 -5.05
C LEU A 380 -26.46 24.83 -6.15
N PRO A 381 -25.85 24.72 -7.35
CA PRO A 381 -26.40 23.99 -8.48
C PRO A 381 -26.18 22.48 -8.37
N VAL A 382 -26.55 21.89 -7.23
CA VAL A 382 -26.36 20.46 -6.95
C VAL A 382 -27.39 19.62 -7.71
N ILE A 383 -26.95 18.53 -8.33
CA ILE A 383 -27.79 17.60 -9.08
C ILE A 383 -27.37 16.15 -8.81
N PRO A 384 -28.35 15.21 -8.80
CA PRO A 384 -28.04 13.80 -8.59
C PRO A 384 -27.21 13.25 -9.75
N ALA A 385 -26.16 12.51 -9.42
CA ALA A 385 -25.26 11.84 -10.35
C ALA A 385 -25.80 10.46 -10.78
N ASP A 386 -25.46 10.05 -12.00
CA ASP A 386 -25.30 8.62 -12.30
C ASP A 386 -24.11 8.11 -11.48
N ASN A 387 -24.38 7.25 -10.50
CA ASN A 387 -23.40 6.71 -9.56
C ASN A 387 -22.94 5.29 -9.94
N THR A 388 -23.14 4.84 -11.19
CA THR A 388 -22.64 3.54 -11.65
C THR A 388 -21.10 3.46 -11.54
N ILE A 389 -20.62 2.48 -10.77
CA ILE A 389 -19.21 2.38 -10.38
C ILE A 389 -18.32 1.99 -11.56
N GLY A 390 -18.52 0.80 -12.14
CA GLY A 390 -17.66 0.26 -13.21
C GLY A 390 -17.51 1.18 -14.43
N PRO A 391 -18.62 1.64 -15.06
CA PRO A 391 -18.56 2.61 -16.16
C PRO A 391 -17.91 3.94 -15.77
N GLY A 392 -18.19 4.44 -14.57
CA GLY A 392 -17.60 5.67 -14.04
C GLY A 392 -16.09 5.56 -13.88
N ILE A 393 -15.61 4.50 -13.23
CA ILE A 393 -14.19 4.19 -13.06
C ILE A 393 -13.50 4.12 -14.43
N ARG A 394 -14.03 3.32 -15.36
CA ARG A 394 -13.44 3.18 -16.71
C ARG A 394 -13.30 4.51 -17.43
N HIS A 395 -14.28 5.40 -17.27
CA HIS A 395 -14.21 6.72 -17.86
C HIS A 395 -13.10 7.56 -17.21
N VAL A 396 -13.00 7.58 -15.88
CA VAL A 396 -11.95 8.32 -15.19
C VAL A 396 -10.56 7.76 -15.52
N SER A 397 -10.37 6.43 -15.52
CA SER A 397 -9.11 5.79 -15.95
C SER A 397 -8.72 6.22 -17.37
N SER A 398 -9.70 6.31 -18.30
CA SER A 398 -9.44 6.76 -19.67
C SER A 398 -8.90 8.20 -19.76
N LEU A 399 -9.17 9.05 -18.77
CA LEU A 399 -8.67 10.43 -18.73
C LEU A 399 -7.25 10.52 -18.16
N TYR A 400 -6.86 9.58 -17.28
CA TYR A 400 -5.47 9.41 -16.82
C TYR A 400 -4.57 8.79 -17.90
N LYS A 401 -5.13 8.04 -18.84
CA LYS A 401 -4.31 7.44 -19.89
C LYS A 401 -3.58 8.49 -20.74
N VAL A 402 -2.25 8.42 -20.76
CA VAL A 402 -1.41 9.22 -21.67
C VAL A 402 -1.66 8.73 -23.09
N LYS A 403 -2.11 9.62 -23.97
CA LYS A 403 -2.38 9.26 -25.36
C LYS A 403 -1.10 9.24 -26.18
N GLU A 404 -1.01 8.28 -27.10
CA GLU A 404 0.20 8.07 -27.89
C GLU A 404 0.49 9.22 -28.87
N ASP A 405 -0.55 9.86 -29.38
CA ASP A 405 -0.52 10.94 -30.37
C ASP A 405 -0.07 12.28 -29.76
N THR A 406 -0.64 12.64 -28.62
CA THR A 406 -0.42 13.93 -27.96
C THR A 406 0.61 13.87 -26.84
N LYS A 407 1.02 12.65 -26.44
CA LYS A 407 1.92 12.38 -25.31
C LYS A 407 1.48 13.02 -23.99
N ARG A 408 0.16 13.27 -23.83
CA ARG A 408 -0.43 13.88 -22.64
C ARG A 408 -1.73 13.18 -22.22
N PRO A 409 -2.10 13.23 -20.93
CA PRO A 409 -3.42 12.81 -20.45
C PRO A 409 -4.46 13.93 -20.63
N ASN A 410 -5.72 13.66 -20.24
CA ASN A 410 -6.81 14.63 -20.21
C ASN A 410 -7.28 14.99 -18.79
N LEU A 411 -6.69 14.42 -17.74
CA LEU A 411 -7.01 14.75 -16.36
C LEU A 411 -5.74 15.14 -15.60
N TYR A 412 -5.76 16.32 -15.01
CA TYR A 412 -4.69 16.84 -14.17
C TYR A 412 -5.22 17.19 -12.78
N ILE A 413 -4.35 17.09 -11.78
CA ILE A 413 -4.66 17.40 -10.38
C ILE A 413 -3.67 18.46 -9.90
N SER A 414 -4.16 19.52 -9.26
CA SER A 414 -3.28 20.49 -8.62
C SER A 414 -2.43 19.81 -7.53
N ARG A 415 -1.12 20.07 -7.52
CA ARG A 415 -0.17 19.53 -6.52
C ARG A 415 -0.55 19.85 -5.08
N SER A 416 -1.34 20.90 -4.86
CA SER A 416 -1.81 21.30 -3.52
C SER A 416 -2.88 20.39 -2.92
N LEU A 417 -3.51 19.51 -3.72
CA LEU A 417 -4.67 18.70 -3.31
C LEU A 417 -4.25 17.38 -2.65
N ARG A 418 -3.69 17.49 -1.45
CA ARG A 418 -3.07 16.37 -0.73
C ARG A 418 -4.05 15.20 -0.50
N ASN A 419 -5.33 15.47 -0.19
CA ASN A 419 -6.29 14.40 0.07
C ASN A 419 -6.67 13.68 -1.22
N THR A 420 -7.00 14.43 -2.28
CA THR A 420 -7.28 13.84 -3.59
C THR A 420 -6.11 13.00 -4.12
N ILE A 421 -4.87 13.47 -3.95
CA ILE A 421 -3.67 12.71 -4.35
C ILE A 421 -3.57 11.43 -3.53
N LYS A 422 -3.60 11.54 -2.20
CA LYS A 422 -3.52 10.39 -1.28
C LYS A 422 -4.57 9.33 -1.61
N GLU A 423 -5.83 9.73 -1.75
CA GLU A 423 -6.89 8.79 -2.06
C GLU A 423 -6.75 8.19 -3.47
N THR A 424 -6.32 8.96 -4.48
CA THR A 424 -6.10 8.42 -5.83
C THR A 424 -5.04 7.32 -5.84
N GLU A 425 -4.00 7.45 -5.01
CA GLU A 425 -2.92 6.46 -4.88
C GLU A 425 -3.34 5.20 -4.13
N ASN A 426 -4.20 5.37 -3.12
CA ASN A 426 -4.62 4.27 -2.25
C ASN A 426 -5.90 3.57 -2.72
N TYR A 427 -6.59 4.12 -3.73
CA TYR A 427 -7.86 3.58 -4.21
C TYR A 427 -7.67 2.25 -4.93
N ARG A 428 -8.22 1.17 -4.37
CA ARG A 428 -7.96 -0.21 -4.79
C ARG A 428 -9.21 -1.05 -4.93
N TYR A 429 -9.16 -2.11 -5.73
CA TYR A 429 -10.18 -3.15 -5.81
C TYR A 429 -10.20 -4.03 -4.55
N LYS A 430 -11.39 -4.52 -4.16
CA LYS A 430 -11.51 -5.50 -3.07
C LYS A 430 -10.86 -6.83 -3.48
N ASP A 431 -10.09 -7.41 -2.56
CA ASP A 431 -9.60 -8.79 -2.70
C ASP A 431 -10.75 -9.80 -2.57
N ASN A 432 -10.80 -10.82 -3.43
CA ASN A 432 -11.66 -12.00 -3.23
C ASN A 432 -11.02 -12.96 -2.23
N LYS A 433 -11.88 -13.72 -1.54
CA LYS A 433 -11.46 -14.85 -0.68
C LYS A 433 -10.68 -15.93 -1.43
N ASP A 434 -10.79 -15.97 -2.77
CA ASP A 434 -10.12 -16.94 -3.64
C ASP A 434 -8.90 -16.33 -4.39
N GLY A 435 -8.45 -15.12 -4.02
CA GLY A 435 -7.24 -14.50 -4.58
C GLY A 435 -7.40 -13.76 -5.93
N GLY A 436 -8.62 -13.61 -6.45
CA GLY A 436 -8.92 -12.69 -7.58
C GLY A 436 -9.40 -11.31 -7.10
N SER A 437 -9.39 -10.27 -7.93
CA SER A 437 -9.98 -8.96 -7.59
C SER A 437 -11.48 -8.91 -7.91
N LYS A 438 -12.32 -8.32 -7.06
CA LYS A 438 -13.69 -7.92 -7.46
C LYS A 438 -13.62 -6.70 -8.38
N GLU A 439 -14.61 -6.53 -9.26
CA GLU A 439 -14.78 -5.25 -10.00
C GLU A 439 -15.24 -4.10 -9.10
N GLU A 440 -15.47 -4.35 -7.81
CA GLU A 440 -15.82 -3.33 -6.84
C GLU A 440 -14.58 -2.83 -6.08
N PRO A 441 -14.38 -1.50 -6.01
CA PRO A 441 -13.36 -0.90 -5.17
C PRO A 441 -13.63 -1.13 -3.69
N GLU A 442 -12.56 -1.14 -2.88
CA GLU A 442 -12.66 -1.07 -1.43
C GLU A 442 -13.35 0.22 -1.00
N ASP A 443 -14.22 0.07 0.00
CA ASP A 443 -14.95 1.19 0.59
C ASP A 443 -14.12 1.74 1.77
N LYS A 444 -13.00 2.37 1.43
CA LYS A 444 -12.04 2.93 2.37
C LYS A 444 -11.29 4.09 1.71
N GLU A 445 -11.36 5.28 2.32
CA GLU A 445 -10.66 6.48 1.84
C GLU A 445 -10.93 6.78 0.35
N ASN A 446 -12.19 6.71 -0.08
CA ASN A 446 -12.64 6.84 -1.47
C ASN A 446 -13.46 8.11 -1.77
N HIS A 447 -13.61 9.02 -0.81
CA HIS A 447 -14.55 10.14 -0.88
C HIS A 447 -14.28 11.11 -2.04
N THR A 448 -13.02 11.48 -2.25
CA THR A 448 -12.57 12.26 -3.41
C THR A 448 -12.71 11.47 -4.72
N GLN A 449 -12.58 10.14 -4.67
CA GLN A 449 -12.67 9.28 -5.86
C GLN A 449 -14.10 9.17 -6.35
N ASP A 450 -15.05 9.04 -5.43
CA ASP A 450 -16.48 9.04 -5.72
C ASP A 450 -16.95 10.41 -6.19
N SER A 451 -16.58 11.48 -5.47
CA SER A 451 -16.81 12.86 -5.89
C SER A 451 -16.32 13.14 -7.32
N LYS A 452 -15.06 12.78 -7.62
CA LYS A 452 -14.44 12.92 -8.96
C LYS A 452 -15.19 12.10 -10.00
N ARG A 453 -15.53 10.85 -9.70
CA ARG A 453 -16.28 9.96 -10.60
C ARG A 453 -17.65 10.52 -10.94
N TYR A 454 -18.39 11.02 -9.95
CA TYR A 454 -19.68 11.66 -10.15
C TYR A 454 -19.58 12.83 -11.11
N ALA A 455 -18.63 13.74 -10.90
CA ALA A 455 -18.47 14.92 -11.75
C ALA A 455 -18.07 14.58 -13.19
N LEU A 456 -16.98 13.82 -13.35
CA LEU A 456 -16.38 13.57 -14.66
C LEU A 456 -17.29 12.71 -15.55
N TYR A 457 -17.84 11.63 -14.99
CA TYR A 457 -18.69 10.72 -15.75
C TYR A 457 -19.98 11.39 -16.23
N ASN A 458 -20.62 12.19 -15.38
CA ASN A 458 -21.88 12.85 -15.71
C ASN A 458 -21.67 14.04 -16.66
N ASP A 459 -20.61 14.83 -16.50
CA ASP A 459 -20.27 15.88 -17.45
C ASP A 459 -19.98 15.30 -18.84
N TYR A 460 -19.20 14.22 -18.95
CA TYR A 460 -18.92 13.55 -20.24
C TYR A 460 -20.19 13.17 -21.00
N HIS A 461 -21.15 12.53 -20.33
CA HIS A 461 -22.43 12.15 -20.96
C HIS A 461 -23.26 13.38 -21.35
N ARG A 462 -23.23 14.43 -20.54
CA ARG A 462 -23.94 15.68 -20.83
C ARG A 462 -23.36 16.39 -22.05
N GLN A 463 -22.02 16.49 -22.14
CA GLN A 463 -21.34 17.07 -23.30
C GLN A 463 -21.61 16.26 -24.58
N ARG A 464 -21.60 14.92 -24.50
CA ARG A 464 -21.96 14.07 -25.64
C ARG A 464 -23.39 14.30 -26.13
N LYS A 465 -24.36 14.40 -25.21
CA LYS A 465 -25.76 14.70 -25.55
C LYS A 465 -25.91 16.08 -26.17
N ALA A 466 -25.17 17.08 -25.68
CA ALA A 466 -25.18 18.43 -26.24
C ALA A 466 -24.64 18.44 -27.68
N ARG A 467 -23.47 17.83 -27.93
CA ARG A 467 -22.87 17.72 -29.27
C ARG A 467 -23.78 17.00 -30.26
N ALA A 468 -24.38 15.87 -29.87
CA ALA A 468 -25.31 15.13 -30.72
C ALA A 468 -26.58 15.96 -31.07
N ARG A 469 -27.08 16.78 -30.15
CA ARG A 469 -28.21 17.70 -30.42
C ARG A 469 -27.83 18.79 -31.41
N GLU A 470 -26.63 19.35 -31.31
CA GLU A 470 -26.13 20.36 -32.25
C GLU A 470 -25.92 19.79 -33.66
N GLU A 471 -25.35 18.60 -33.78
CA GLU A 471 -25.18 17.91 -35.07
C GLU A 471 -26.52 17.62 -35.74
N ARG A 472 -27.53 17.18 -34.97
CA ARG A 472 -28.90 17.00 -35.48
C ARG A 472 -29.50 18.32 -35.97
N LYS A 473 -29.32 19.42 -35.23
CA LYS A 473 -29.77 20.76 -35.67
C LYS A 473 -29.06 21.22 -36.96
N LYS A 474 -27.76 20.94 -37.11
CA LYS A 474 -26.99 21.27 -38.32
C LYS A 474 -27.45 20.44 -39.54
N LYS A 475 -27.71 19.13 -39.35
CA LYS A 475 -28.27 18.26 -40.41
C LYS A 475 -29.69 18.65 -40.81
N GLY A 476 -30.55 18.95 -39.84
CA GLY A 476 -31.92 19.42 -40.11
C GLY A 476 -31.95 20.72 -40.90
N ARG A 477 -31.06 21.68 -40.59
CA ARG A 477 -30.92 22.92 -41.37
C ARG A 477 -30.38 22.70 -42.78
N ARG A 478 -29.49 21.72 -43.01
CA ARG A 478 -28.98 21.39 -44.35
C ARG A 478 -30.00 20.68 -45.26
N ASN A 479 -31.05 20.09 -44.71
CA ASN A 479 -32.12 19.47 -45.49
C ASN A 479 -33.29 20.43 -45.80
N LEU A 480 -33.19 21.68 -45.34
CA LEU A 480 -34.17 22.76 -45.55
C LEU A 480 -33.68 23.80 -46.60
N TYR A 481 -32.47 23.61 -47.13
CA TYR A 481 -31.89 24.29 -48.29
C TYR A 481 -31.54 23.22 -49.32
#